data_AF-R7SSC2-F1
#
_entry.id   AF-R7SSC2-F1
#
_cell.length_a   1.000
_cell.length_b   1.000
_cell.length_c   1.000
_cell.angle_alpha   90.00
_cell.angle_beta   90.00
_cell.angle_gamma   90.00
#
_symmetry.space_group_name_H-M   'P 1'
#
loop_
_entity.id
_entity.type
_entity.pdbx_description
1 polymer ?
#
loop_
_entity_poly.entity_id
_entity_poly.type
_entity_poly.pdbx_seq_one_letter_code
_entity_poly.pdbx_strand_id
1 'polypeptide(L)'
;MADSSAGIISMIESIINGNYCNDALLAFVTYEYTITLSLEVDLFWRRQLTGAGILFLLNRYLTLALRASIIVEGYITSSTRYGPISNE
;
A
#
# COMPACT_ATOMS: atom_id res chain seq x y z
N MET A 1 8.70 -36.55 0.08
CA MET A 1 8.88 -35.60 -1.05
C MET A 1 7.63 -34.75 -1.30
N ALA A 2 6.40 -35.30 -1.19
CA ALA A 2 5.14 -34.55 -1.35
C ALA A 2 4.86 -33.48 -0.27
N ASP A 3 5.23 -33.73 1.01
CA ASP A 3 5.05 -32.75 2.10
C ASP A 3 5.86 -31.46 1.92
N SER A 4 7.08 -31.58 1.37
CA SER A 4 7.96 -30.43 1.14
C SER A 4 7.42 -29.51 0.04
N SER A 5 6.91 -30.09 -1.04
CA SER A 5 6.24 -29.34 -2.12
C SER A 5 4.93 -28.69 -1.64
N ALA A 6 4.12 -29.38 -0.83
CA ALA A 6 2.90 -28.81 -0.27
C ALA A 6 3.20 -27.62 0.67
N GLY A 7 4.27 -27.72 1.47
CA GLY A 7 4.74 -26.63 2.32
C GLY A 7 5.08 -25.36 1.54
N ILE A 8 5.82 -25.49 0.44
CA ILE A 8 6.20 -24.34 -0.42
C ILE A 8 4.98 -23.68 -1.04
N ILE A 9 4.02 -24.47 -1.55
CA ILE A 9 2.78 -23.95 -2.15
C ILE A 9 2.00 -23.13 -1.12
N SER A 10 1.84 -23.66 0.10
CA SER A 10 1.13 -22.95 1.18
C SER A 10 1.80 -21.62 1.56
N MET A 11 3.13 -21.57 1.51
CA MET A 11 3.88 -20.35 1.76
C MET A 11 3.64 -19.30 0.66
N ILE A 12 3.67 -19.71 -0.61
CA ILE A 12 3.42 -18.81 -1.75
C ILE A 12 2.00 -18.25 -1.70
N GLU A 13 1.00 -19.10 -1.45
CA GLU A 13 -0.41 -18.69 -1.29
C GLU A 13 -0.58 -17.65 -0.18
N SER A 14 0.10 -17.84 0.96
CA SER A 14 0.06 -16.88 2.06
C SER A 14 0.63 -15.50 1.69
N ILE A 15 1.69 -15.47 0.87
CA ILE A 15 2.32 -14.23 0.39
C ILE A 15 1.41 -13.53 -0.61
N ILE A 16 0.86 -14.27 -1.58
CA ILE A 16 -0.04 -13.73 -2.60
C ILE A 16 -1.30 -13.14 -1.94
N ASN A 17 -1.93 -13.87 -1.02
CA ASN A 17 -3.08 -13.37 -0.27
C ASN A 17 -2.74 -12.13 0.56
N GLY A 18 -1.55 -12.08 1.17
CA GLY A 18 -1.08 -10.91 1.89
C GLY A 18 -0.97 -9.68 1.00
N ASN A 19 -0.44 -9.83 -0.22
CA ASN A 19 -0.31 -8.75 -1.18
C ASN A 19 -1.68 -8.22 -1.64
N TYR A 20 -2.59 -9.12 -2.04
CA TYR A 20 -3.93 -8.71 -2.46
C TYR A 20 -4.70 -7.97 -1.37
N CYS A 21 -4.60 -8.42 -0.12
CA CYS A 21 -5.21 -7.73 1.02
C CYS A 21 -4.61 -6.32 1.22
N ASN A 22 -3.30 -6.17 1.06
CA ASN A 22 -2.62 -4.89 1.23
C ASN A 22 -2.99 -3.89 0.13
N ASP A 23 -3.06 -4.35 -1.12
CA ASP A 23 -3.47 -3.53 -2.26
C ASP A 23 -4.93 -3.09 -2.14
N ALA A 24 -5.82 -4.01 -1.76
CA ALA A 24 -7.24 -3.71 -1.53
C ALA A 24 -7.40 -2.68 -0.40
N LEU A 25 -6.63 -2.80 0.68
CA LEU A 25 -6.63 -1.85 1.78
C LEU A 25 -6.13 -0.47 1.34
N LEU A 26 -5.05 -0.40 0.56
CA LEU A 26 -4.56 0.86 0.02
C LEU A 26 -5.60 1.54 -0.88
N ALA A 27 -6.23 0.77 -1.78
CA ALA A 27 -7.27 1.28 -2.68
C ALA A 27 -8.47 1.82 -1.90
N PHE A 28 -8.95 1.07 -0.89
CA PHE A 28 -10.08 1.48 -0.06
C PHE A 28 -9.76 2.74 0.74
N VAL A 29 -8.62 2.78 1.43
CA VAL A 29 -8.20 3.94 2.22
C VAL A 29 -7.99 5.16 1.33
N THR A 30 -7.40 4.99 0.15
CA THR A 30 -7.22 6.09 -0.81
C THR A 30 -8.58 6.63 -1.29
N TYR A 31 -9.52 5.75 -1.62
CA TYR A 31 -10.87 6.14 -2.04
C TYR A 31 -11.59 6.95 -0.97
N GLU A 32 -11.67 6.43 0.27
CA GLU A 32 -12.25 7.13 1.42
C GLU A 32 -11.61 8.50 1.64
N TYR A 33 -10.31 8.61 1.37
CA TYR A 33 -9.60 9.86 1.55
C TYR A 33 -9.92 10.87 0.45
N THR A 34 -9.97 10.43 -0.81
CA THR A 34 -10.34 11.30 -1.95
C THR A 34 -11.74 11.89 -1.83
N ILE A 35 -12.73 11.14 -1.33
CA ILE A 35 -14.10 11.65 -1.16
C ILE A 35 -14.17 12.69 -0.03
N THR A 36 -13.42 12.51 1.05
CA THR A 36 -13.37 13.49 2.15
C THR A 36 -12.52 14.73 1.80
N LEU A 37 -11.63 14.62 0.82
CA LEU A 37 -10.73 15.70 0.38
C LEU A 37 -11.52 16.92 -0.08
N SER A 38 -12.63 16.73 -0.79
CA SER A 38 -13.48 17.85 -1.24
C SER A 38 -14.04 18.66 -0.06
N LEU A 39 -14.37 17.99 1.05
CA LEU A 39 -14.84 18.64 2.27
C LEU A 39 -13.68 19.34 3.00
N GLU A 40 -12.50 18.71 3.01
CA GLU A 40 -11.28 19.31 3.57
C GLU A 40 -10.88 20.57 2.82
N VAL A 41 -10.94 20.57 1.48
CA VAL A 41 -10.67 21.75 0.66
C VAL A 41 -11.65 22.87 0.96
N ASP A 42 -12.95 22.55 1.02
CA ASP A 42 -13.96 23.59 1.20
C ASP A 42 -13.91 24.21 2.61
N LEU A 43 -13.58 23.41 3.64
CA LEU A 43 -13.51 23.86 5.03
C LEU A 43 -12.16 24.49 5.40
N PHE A 44 -11.05 23.93 4.91
CA PHE A 44 -9.70 24.36 5.29
C PHE A 44 -9.05 25.28 4.26
N TRP A 45 -9.29 25.12 2.96
CA TRP A 45 -8.65 25.98 1.93
C TRP A 45 -9.42 27.29 1.68
N ARG A 46 -10.74 27.35 1.93
CA ARG A 46 -11.50 28.63 1.89
C ARG A 46 -11.51 29.40 3.21
N ARG A 47 -11.03 28.81 4.30
CA ARG A 47 -10.98 29.41 5.64
C ARG A 47 -9.53 29.43 6.15
N GLN A 48 -9.25 30.04 7.30
CA GLN A 48 -7.87 30.11 7.82
C GLN A 48 -7.35 28.70 8.13
N LEU A 49 -6.39 28.21 7.34
CA LEU A 49 -5.67 26.97 7.59
C LEU A 49 -5.04 27.01 8.99
N THR A 50 -5.60 26.28 9.95
CA THR A 50 -5.00 26.14 11.27
C THR A 50 -3.83 25.15 11.18
N GLY A 51 -2.74 25.40 11.92
CA GLY A 51 -1.56 24.52 11.91
C GLY A 51 -1.88 23.07 12.29
N ALA A 52 -2.90 22.86 13.13
CA ALA A 52 -3.42 21.53 13.46
C ALA A 52 -4.06 20.83 12.24
N GLY A 53 -4.75 21.54 11.35
CA GLY A 53 -5.30 20.98 10.11
C GLY A 53 -4.21 20.58 9.10
N ILE A 54 -3.15 21.37 8.99
CA ILE A 54 -1.99 21.03 8.14
C ILE A 54 -1.26 19.80 8.69
N LEU A 55 -1.05 19.73 10.00
CA LEU A 55 -0.46 18.55 10.65
C LEU A 55 -1.32 17.30 10.46
N PHE A 56 -2.65 17.45 10.51
CA PHE A 56 -3.57 16.35 10.24
C PHE A 56 -3.49 15.86 8.79
N LEU A 57 -3.47 16.79 7.82
CA LEU A 57 -3.30 16.46 6.40
C LEU A 57 -1.94 15.80 6.15
N LEU A 58 -0.85 16.36 6.67
CA LEU A 58 0.49 15.77 6.57
C LEU A 58 0.53 14.36 7.14
N ASN A 59 -0.04 14.13 8.32
CA ASN A 59 -0.08 12.81 8.95
C ASN A 59 -0.86 11.80 8.08
N ARG A 60 -1.96 12.25 7.46
CA ARG A 60 -2.81 11.43 6.58
C ARG A 60 -2.11 11.08 5.26
N TYR A 61 -1.54 12.05 4.56
CA TYR A 61 -0.93 11.85 3.24
C TYR A 61 0.47 11.23 3.32
N LEU A 62 1.28 11.53 4.35
CA LEU A 62 2.55 10.81 4.55
C LEU A 62 2.29 9.33 4.83
N THR A 63 1.28 9.01 5.65
CA THR A 63 0.98 7.61 5.97
C THR A 63 0.55 6.84 4.73
N LEU A 64 -0.27 7.45 3.86
CA LEU A 64 -0.61 6.88 2.55
C LEU A 64 0.63 6.72 1.66
N ALA A 65 1.45 7.75 1.55
CA ALA A 65 2.66 7.73 0.72
C ALA A 65 3.64 6.65 1.17
N LEU A 66 3.88 6.53 2.49
CA LEU A 66 4.72 5.49 3.07
C LEU A 66 4.15 4.10 2.80
N ARG A 67 2.83 3.90 2.95
CA ARG A 67 2.19 2.61 2.62
C ARG A 67 2.33 2.26 1.14
N ALA A 68 2.13 3.23 0.25
CA ALA A 68 2.32 3.04 -1.18
C ALA A 68 3.77 2.68 -1.51
N SER A 69 4.75 3.35 -0.90
CA SER A 69 6.17 3.03 -1.08
C SER A 69 6.51 1.60 -0.63
N ILE A 70 5.98 1.13 0.51
CA ILE A 70 6.21 -0.23 0.99
C ILE A 70 5.66 -1.27 0.00
N ILE A 71 4.49 -1.02 -0.58
CA ILE A 71 3.89 -1.89 -1.59
C ILE A 71 4.76 -1.92 -2.86
N VAL A 72 5.21 -0.75 -3.34
CA VAL A 72 6.10 -0.62 -4.50
C VAL A 72 7.41 -1.39 -4.30
N GLU A 73 8.06 -1.27 -3.14
CA GLU A 73 9.27 -2.02 -2.79
C GLU A 73 9.02 -3.54 -2.78
N GLY A 74 7.84 -3.97 -2.34
CA GLY A 74 7.40 -5.37 -2.40
C GLY A 74 7.31 -5.91 -3.82
N TYR A 75 6.82 -5.11 -4.77
CA TYR A 75 6.78 -5.46 -6.19
C TYR A 75 8.17 -5.52 -6.82
N ILE A 76 9.06 -4.57 -6.50
CA ILE A 76 10.43 -4.56 -7.02
C ILE A 76 11.22 -5.78 -6.50
N THR A 77 11.11 -6.07 -5.21
CA THR A 77 11.82 -7.19 -4.59
C THR A 77 11.32 -8.54 -5.10
N SER A 78 10.01 -8.71 -5.30
CA SER A 78 9.47 -9.95 -5.87
C SER A 78 9.92 -10.15 -7.32
N SER A 79 9.92 -9.10 -8.14
CA SER A 79 10.43 -9.18 -9.52
C SER A 79 11.92 -9.57 -9.59
N THR A 80 12.71 -9.19 -8.59
CA THR A 80 14.14 -9.53 -8.51
C THR A 80 14.38 -10.94 -7.95
N ARG A 81 13.56 -11.38 -6.99
CA ARG A 81 13.63 -12.74 -6.40
C ARG A 81 13.15 -13.84 -7.36
N TYR A 82 12.28 -13.52 -8.30
CA TYR A 82 11.80 -14.42 -9.35
C TYR A 82 12.34 -14.05 -10.75
N GLY A 83 13.28 -13.09 -10.84
CA GLY A 83 13.98 -12.71 -12.07
C GLY A 83 14.77 -13.88 -12.65
N PRO A 84 15.01 -13.90 -13.98
CA PRO A 84 15.20 -15.12 -14.74
C PRO A 84 16.37 -15.94 -14.19
N ILE A 85 16.11 -17.22 -13.94
CA ILE A 85 17.12 -18.26 -14.13
C ILE A 85 17.58 -18.15 -15.59
N SER A 86 18.51 -17.22 -15.86
CA SER A 86 19.30 -17.25 -17.08
C SER A 86 20.05 -18.55 -17.01
N ASN A 87 19.51 -19.52 -17.75
CA ASN A 87 20.13 -20.77 -18.13
C ASN A 87 21.60 -20.53 -18.51
N GLU A 88 22.48 -20.80 -17.54
CA GLU A 88 23.86 -21.21 -17.70
C GLU A 88 23.98 -22.68 -17.26
#